data_AF-A0AAW1VEA9-F1
#
_entry.id   AF-A0AAW1VEA9-F1
#
_cell.length_a   1.000
_cell.length_b   1.000
_cell.length_c   1.000
_cell.angle_alpha   90.00
_cell.angle_beta   90.00
_cell.angle_gamma   90.00
#
_symmetry.space_group_name_H-M   'P 1'
#
loop_
_entity.id
_entity.type
_entity.pdbx_description
1 polymer ?
#
loop_
_entity_poly.entity_id
_entity_poly.type
_entity_poly.pdbx_seq_one_letter_code
_entity_poly.pdbx_strand_id
1 'polypeptide(L)'
;MQRTKQENLAPSELKKLRNKQRKAKRKAEQESAQAKEAQIKRDQHHKSRQQGDVEADAPQLDELVPEKLERTEKPLEQAIKFLHPLQTLAKDRIETHLMAFEVYYRKGKVLLMLQSLKRCHRLDPRNPRLHSCMIRFHEVCTKNKGGWDPSVVKVVEKETKEFFRNRDAKTLNKEFLEERCNCLEATLEGASMMFHLDKESQNAAINLVTSLDNNKYNDINLKNCTNVLQALRKGAFGSCDAQIEEYVNECQKRFPYAATFKPPVVESTTQPAALDSNHMSLDENSNSN
;
A
#
# COMPACT_ATOMS: atom_id res chain seq x y z
N MET A 1 -73.36 -20.65 35.40
CA MET A 1 -74.09 -21.90 35.66
C MET A 1 -73.59 -23.03 34.77
N GLN A 2 -72.54 -23.76 35.18
CA GLN A 2 -72.09 -24.99 34.48
C GLN A 2 -71.36 -25.98 35.42
N ARG A 3 -71.53 -25.82 36.75
CA ARG A 3 -70.89 -26.67 37.77
C ARG A 3 -71.77 -27.81 38.30
N THR A 4 -73.03 -27.90 37.88
CA THR A 4 -74.02 -28.86 38.42
C THR A 4 -74.54 -29.87 37.39
N LYS A 5 -73.65 -30.35 36.50
CA LYS A 5 -73.87 -31.55 35.66
C LYS A 5 -72.62 -32.44 35.62
N GLN A 6 -71.92 -32.59 36.75
CA GLN A 6 -70.74 -33.46 36.85
C GLN A 6 -70.84 -34.59 37.88
N GLU A 7 -71.95 -34.71 38.61
CA GLU A 7 -72.03 -35.64 39.75
C GLU A 7 -72.92 -36.88 39.53
N ASN A 8 -73.18 -37.28 38.28
CA ASN A 8 -73.78 -38.60 38.00
C ASN A 8 -73.37 -39.13 36.62
N LEU A 9 -72.10 -39.51 36.45
CA LEU A 9 -71.62 -40.20 35.25
C LEU A 9 -70.62 -41.28 35.64
N ALA A 10 -70.77 -42.49 35.09
CA ALA A 10 -69.99 -43.67 35.43
C ALA A 10 -68.46 -43.46 35.26
N PRO A 11 -67.60 -44.16 36.03
CA PRO A 11 -66.15 -43.93 36.07
C PRO A 11 -65.43 -43.95 34.70
N SER A 12 -66.01 -44.61 33.69
CA SER A 12 -65.49 -44.68 32.33
C SER A 12 -65.65 -43.38 31.52
N GLU A 13 -66.67 -42.56 31.83
CA GLU A 13 -66.94 -41.30 31.12
C GLU A 13 -66.11 -40.12 31.68
N LEU A 14 -65.80 -40.14 32.98
CA LEU A 14 -64.89 -39.18 33.61
C LEU A 14 -63.46 -39.26 33.03
N LYS A 15 -62.98 -40.48 32.74
CA LYS A 15 -61.66 -40.72 32.14
C LYS A 15 -61.61 -40.26 30.67
N LYS A 16 -62.69 -40.45 29.91
CA LYS A 16 -62.82 -39.94 28.54
C LYS A 16 -62.83 -38.41 28.50
N LEU A 17 -63.54 -37.75 29.42
CA LEU A 17 -63.61 -36.29 29.49
C LEU A 17 -62.24 -35.67 29.83
N ARG A 18 -61.51 -36.26 30.79
CA ARG A 18 -60.17 -35.78 31.20
C ARG A 18 -59.13 -35.98 30.09
N ASN A 19 -59.20 -37.08 29.33
CA ASN A 19 -58.35 -37.30 28.16
C ASN A 19 -58.69 -36.35 27.00
N LYS A 20 -59.98 -36.04 26.78
CA LYS A 20 -60.42 -35.06 25.76
C LYS A 20 -59.95 -33.64 26.10
N GLN A 21 -60.01 -33.24 27.37
CA GLN A 21 -59.49 -31.94 27.85
C GLN A 21 -57.96 -31.85 27.77
N ARG A 22 -57.22 -32.92 28.11
CA ARG A 22 -55.75 -32.96 27.95
C ARG A 22 -55.32 -32.85 26.48
N LYS A 23 -56.03 -33.52 25.56
CA LYS A 23 -55.74 -33.44 24.11
C LYS A 23 -56.04 -32.05 23.54
N ALA A 24 -57.14 -31.42 23.98
CA ALA A 24 -57.47 -30.06 23.59
C ALA A 24 -56.46 -29.03 24.11
N LYS A 25 -56.03 -29.15 25.37
CA LYS A 25 -55.02 -28.26 25.97
C LYS A 25 -53.66 -28.38 25.27
N ARG A 26 -53.20 -29.60 24.99
CA ARG A 26 -51.93 -29.82 24.26
C ARG A 26 -51.97 -29.28 22.83
N LYS A 27 -53.12 -29.37 22.15
CA LYS A 27 -53.29 -28.79 20.81
C LYS A 27 -53.27 -27.26 20.84
N ALA A 28 -53.95 -26.64 21.82
CA ALA A 28 -53.95 -25.18 21.98
C ALA A 28 -52.56 -24.62 22.36
N GLU A 29 -51.79 -25.31 23.20
CA GLU A 29 -50.41 -24.91 23.53
C GLU A 29 -49.48 -25.01 22.32
N GLN A 30 -49.66 -26.02 21.47
CA GLN A 30 -48.85 -26.22 20.27
C GLN A 30 -49.17 -25.18 19.18
N GLU A 31 -50.44 -24.83 18.99
CA GLU A 31 -50.86 -23.75 18.07
C GLU A 31 -50.39 -22.37 18.58
N SER A 32 -50.43 -22.11 19.89
CA SER A 32 -49.90 -20.86 20.47
C SER A 32 -48.38 -20.75 20.33
N ALA A 33 -47.65 -21.84 20.51
CA ALA A 33 -46.20 -21.87 20.30
C ALA A 33 -45.82 -21.60 18.84
N GLN A 34 -46.52 -22.20 17.88
CA GLN A 34 -46.30 -21.97 16.45
C GLN A 34 -46.66 -20.54 16.01
N ALA A 35 -47.73 -19.96 16.57
CA ALA A 35 -48.10 -18.57 16.29
C ALA A 35 -47.04 -17.58 16.79
N LYS A 36 -46.47 -17.81 17.99
CA LYS A 36 -45.38 -16.99 18.53
C LYS A 36 -44.11 -17.11 17.70
N GLU A 37 -43.75 -18.31 17.25
CA GLU A 37 -42.57 -18.52 16.40
C GLU A 37 -42.74 -17.87 15.01
N ALA A 38 -43.95 -17.92 14.44
CA ALA A 38 -44.27 -17.23 13.19
C ALA A 38 -44.23 -15.69 13.34
N GLN A 39 -44.64 -15.16 14.50
CA GLN A 39 -44.57 -13.73 14.78
C GLN A 39 -43.12 -13.27 14.96
N ILE A 40 -42.29 -14.03 15.69
CA ILE A 40 -40.84 -13.74 15.82
C ILE A 40 -40.15 -13.76 14.45
N LYS A 41 -40.48 -14.72 13.57
CA LYS A 41 -39.93 -14.77 12.20
C LYS A 41 -40.39 -13.58 11.34
N ARG A 42 -41.64 -13.14 11.48
CA ARG A 42 -42.13 -11.92 10.80
C ARG A 42 -41.45 -10.66 11.32
N ASP A 43 -41.27 -10.54 12.64
CA ASP A 43 -40.62 -9.38 13.26
C ASP A 43 -39.12 -9.32 12.91
N GLN A 44 -38.42 -10.46 12.83
CA GLN A 44 -37.04 -10.52 12.33
C GLN A 44 -36.94 -10.11 10.86
N HIS A 45 -37.86 -10.61 10.01
CA HIS A 45 -37.88 -10.24 8.59
C HIS A 45 -38.29 -8.76 8.37
N HIS A 46 -39.10 -8.19 9.26
CA HIS A 46 -39.45 -6.77 9.20
C HIS A 46 -38.29 -5.88 9.67
N LYS A 47 -37.56 -6.28 10.73
CA LYS A 47 -36.34 -5.59 11.18
C LYS A 47 -35.22 -5.63 10.13
N SER A 48 -34.99 -6.78 9.48
CA SER A 48 -33.97 -6.87 8.43
C SER A 48 -34.31 -6.03 7.20
N ARG A 49 -35.60 -5.81 6.91
CA ARG A 49 -36.06 -5.00 5.78
C ARG A 49 -36.06 -3.50 6.08
N GLN A 50 -36.30 -3.08 7.33
CA GLN A 50 -36.19 -1.67 7.75
C GLN A 50 -34.76 -1.17 7.94
N GLN A 51 -33.78 -2.06 8.21
CA GLN A 51 -32.35 -1.69 8.18
C GLN A 51 -31.75 -1.66 6.77
N GLY A 52 -32.50 -2.06 5.74
CA GLY A 52 -31.97 -2.35 4.41
C GLY A 52 -32.11 -1.27 3.35
N ASP A 53 -32.71 -0.10 3.61
CA ASP A 53 -33.23 0.72 2.49
C ASP A 53 -32.80 2.19 2.41
N VAL A 54 -31.95 2.74 3.29
CA VAL A 54 -31.44 4.13 3.07
C VAL A 54 -29.98 4.36 3.50
N GLU A 55 -29.36 3.49 4.31
CA GLU A 55 -28.02 3.79 4.88
C GLU A 55 -26.99 2.67 4.72
N ALA A 56 -27.32 1.62 3.94
CA ALA A 56 -26.45 0.47 3.70
C ALA A 56 -25.54 0.61 2.46
N ASP A 57 -25.64 1.73 1.72
CA ASP A 57 -24.81 2.01 0.53
C ASP A 57 -23.74 3.08 0.78
N ALA A 58 -23.66 3.61 2.01
CA ALA A 58 -22.43 4.24 2.47
C ALA A 58 -21.43 3.12 2.77
N PRO A 59 -20.22 3.11 2.16
CA PRO A 59 -19.20 2.16 2.54
C PRO A 59 -19.03 2.25 4.06
N GLN A 60 -19.16 1.13 4.76
CA GLN A 60 -18.83 1.07 6.18
C GLN A 60 -17.37 1.49 6.29
N LEU A 61 -17.12 2.77 6.61
CA LEU A 61 -15.78 3.27 6.79
C LEU A 61 -15.24 2.51 7.98
N ASP A 62 -14.32 1.58 7.73
CA ASP A 62 -13.46 1.04 8.77
C ASP A 62 -12.91 2.25 9.53
N GLU A 63 -13.24 2.32 10.82
CA GLU A 63 -12.82 3.42 11.67
C GLU A 63 -11.30 3.59 11.53
N LEU A 64 -10.87 4.77 11.08
CA LEU A 64 -9.47 5.08 10.76
C LEU A 64 -8.68 5.24 12.06
N VAL A 65 -8.46 4.13 12.76
CA VAL A 65 -7.67 4.06 14.00
C VAL A 65 -6.19 4.00 13.63
N PRO A 66 -5.38 5.04 13.96
CA PRO A 66 -3.98 5.12 13.57
C PRO A 66 -3.17 3.87 13.94
N GLU A 67 -3.39 3.32 15.14
CA GLU A 67 -2.66 2.15 15.65
C GLU A 67 -2.97 0.88 14.83
N LYS A 68 -4.21 0.75 14.34
CA LYS A 68 -4.61 -0.39 13.49
C LYS A 68 -4.04 -0.27 12.07
N LEU A 69 -3.92 0.96 11.57
CA LEU A 69 -3.36 1.24 10.24
C LEU A 69 -1.84 1.03 10.23
N GLU A 70 -1.14 1.50 11.28
CA GLU A 70 0.30 1.31 11.42
C GLU A 70 0.68 -0.17 11.57
N ARG A 71 -0.09 -0.93 12.36
CA ARG A 71 0.19 -2.34 12.69
C ARG A 71 -0.66 -3.32 11.90
N THR A 72 -0.90 -3.03 10.63
CA THR A 72 -1.66 -3.93 9.77
C THR A 72 -0.93 -5.27 9.58
N GLU A 73 -1.63 -6.40 9.79
CA GLU A 73 -1.03 -7.73 9.63
C GLU A 73 -0.69 -8.06 8.16
N LYS A 74 -1.42 -7.47 7.22
CA LYS A 74 -1.34 -7.78 5.79
C LYS A 74 -1.11 -6.52 4.95
N PRO A 75 0.05 -5.85 5.08
CA PRO A 75 0.31 -4.56 4.44
C PRO A 75 0.23 -4.63 2.92
N LEU A 76 0.68 -5.72 2.30
CA LEU A 76 0.61 -5.91 0.84
C LEU A 76 -0.83 -6.10 0.35
N GLU A 77 -1.72 -6.71 1.14
CA GLU A 77 -3.14 -6.82 0.77
C GLU A 77 -3.83 -5.46 0.83
N GLN A 78 -3.52 -4.65 1.85
CA GLN A 78 -4.03 -3.28 1.92
C GLN A 78 -3.51 -2.43 0.76
N ALA A 79 -2.23 -2.55 0.40
CA ALA A 79 -1.67 -1.85 -0.75
C ALA A 79 -2.39 -2.21 -2.08
N ILE A 80 -2.81 -3.46 -2.25
CA ILE A 80 -3.57 -3.90 -3.44
C ILE A 80 -4.94 -3.20 -3.51
N LYS A 81 -5.60 -2.94 -2.37
CA LYS A 81 -6.87 -2.21 -2.37
C LYS A 81 -6.73 -0.80 -2.93
N PHE A 82 -5.63 -0.11 -2.64
CA PHE A 82 -5.32 1.21 -3.22
C PHE A 82 -4.83 1.12 -4.67
N LEU A 83 -4.13 0.04 -5.01
CA LEU A 83 -3.62 -0.18 -6.36
C LEU A 83 -4.73 -0.44 -7.38
N HIS A 84 -5.80 -1.13 -6.99
CA HIS A 84 -6.85 -1.56 -7.92
C HIS A 84 -7.63 -0.40 -8.59
N PRO A 85 -8.06 0.65 -7.86
CA PRO A 85 -8.60 1.86 -8.48
C PRO A 85 -7.62 2.51 -9.45
N LEU A 86 -6.33 2.59 -9.11
CA LEU A 86 -5.31 3.16 -9.98
C LEU A 86 -5.15 2.36 -11.28
N GLN A 87 -5.14 1.03 -11.20
CA GLN A 87 -5.07 0.16 -12.38
C GLN A 87 -6.28 0.30 -13.30
N THR A 88 -7.44 0.68 -12.76
CA THR A 88 -8.69 0.83 -13.52
C THR A 88 -8.81 2.24 -14.13
N LEU A 89 -8.55 3.27 -13.32
CA LEU A 89 -8.83 4.66 -13.65
C LEU A 89 -7.58 5.43 -14.13
N ALA A 90 -6.39 5.02 -13.69
CA ALA A 90 -5.11 5.66 -14.01
C ALA A 90 -4.17 4.69 -14.76
N LYS A 91 -4.73 3.86 -15.65
CA LYS A 91 -3.98 2.85 -16.43
C LYS A 91 -2.98 3.44 -17.42
N ASP A 92 -3.10 4.72 -17.75
CA ASP A 92 -2.22 5.42 -18.70
C ASP A 92 -1.03 6.11 -18.00
N ARG A 93 -0.94 6.01 -16.67
CA ARG A 93 0.22 6.47 -15.87
C ARG A 93 1.18 5.30 -15.66
N ILE A 94 2.46 5.49 -15.99
CA ILE A 94 3.46 4.43 -15.82
C ILE A 94 3.69 4.10 -14.34
N GLU A 95 3.58 5.09 -13.46
CA GLU A 95 3.76 4.95 -12.01
C GLU A 95 2.78 3.93 -11.42
N THR A 96 1.55 3.86 -11.93
CA THR A 96 0.55 2.86 -11.54
C THR A 96 1.10 1.44 -11.69
N HIS A 97 1.74 1.16 -12.83
CA HIS A 97 2.23 -0.18 -13.15
C HIS A 97 3.60 -0.46 -12.52
N LEU A 98 4.43 0.57 -12.32
CA LEU A 98 5.66 0.43 -11.53
C LEU A 98 5.34 0.08 -10.07
N MET A 99 4.35 0.74 -9.45
CA MET A 99 3.89 0.39 -8.12
C MET A 99 3.28 -1.02 -8.08
N ALA A 100 2.50 -1.40 -9.11
CA ALA A 100 1.98 -2.76 -9.22
C ALA A 100 3.11 -3.80 -9.23
N PHE A 101 4.17 -3.56 -10.00
CA PHE A 101 5.34 -4.41 -10.01
C PHE A 101 5.95 -4.55 -8.61
N GLU A 102 6.17 -3.45 -7.88
CA GLU A 102 6.76 -3.49 -6.53
C GLU A 102 5.94 -4.30 -5.53
N VAL A 103 4.61 -4.19 -5.59
CA VAL A 103 3.69 -4.96 -4.72
C VAL A 103 3.73 -6.44 -5.08
N TYR A 104 3.62 -6.78 -6.37
CA TYR A 104 3.61 -8.18 -6.81
C TYR A 104 4.98 -8.86 -6.73
N TYR A 105 6.06 -8.08 -6.83
CA TYR A 105 7.43 -8.54 -6.57
C TYR A 105 7.55 -9.04 -5.14
N ARG A 106 7.13 -8.24 -4.15
CA ARG A 106 7.15 -8.63 -2.73
C ARG A 106 6.20 -9.78 -2.41
N LYS A 107 5.08 -9.88 -3.14
CA LYS A 107 4.09 -10.96 -2.99
C LYS A 107 4.46 -12.24 -3.76
N GLY A 108 5.51 -12.24 -4.58
CA GLY A 108 5.93 -13.39 -5.38
C GLY A 108 4.97 -13.80 -6.50
N LYS A 109 4.20 -12.86 -7.06
CA LYS A 109 3.20 -13.14 -8.10
C LYS A 109 3.74 -12.90 -9.52
N VAL A 110 4.54 -13.85 -10.03
CA VAL A 110 5.31 -13.74 -11.29
C VAL A 110 4.50 -13.25 -12.51
N LEU A 111 3.30 -13.80 -12.75
CA LEU A 111 2.50 -13.40 -13.91
C LEU A 111 1.96 -11.97 -13.79
N LEU A 112 1.67 -11.51 -12.58
CA LEU A 112 1.23 -10.14 -12.32
C LEU A 112 2.41 -9.15 -12.41
N MET A 113 3.62 -9.59 -12.03
CA MET A 113 4.84 -8.83 -12.29
C MET A 113 5.06 -8.65 -13.79
N LEU A 114 4.99 -9.74 -14.56
CA LEU A 114 5.11 -9.71 -16.02
C LEU A 114 4.04 -8.80 -16.64
N GLN A 115 2.77 -8.92 -16.22
CA GLN A 115 1.70 -8.05 -16.69
C GLN A 115 2.01 -6.57 -16.42
N SER A 116 2.53 -6.26 -15.24
CA SER A 116 2.91 -4.89 -14.86
C SER A 116 4.03 -4.36 -15.76
N LEU A 117 5.07 -5.16 -15.99
CA LEU A 117 6.17 -4.82 -16.90
C LEU A 117 5.69 -4.57 -18.34
N LYS A 118 4.83 -5.45 -18.88
CA LYS A 118 4.26 -5.27 -20.23
C LYS A 118 3.51 -3.94 -20.35
N ARG A 119 2.75 -3.57 -19.31
CA ARG A 119 2.00 -2.31 -19.29
C ARG A 119 2.93 -1.10 -19.19
N CYS A 120 3.95 -1.14 -18.33
CA CYS A 120 4.99 -0.11 -18.29
C CYS A 120 5.68 0.06 -19.64
N HIS A 121 6.12 -1.05 -20.24
CA HIS A 121 6.85 -1.03 -21.52
C HIS A 121 6.00 -0.46 -22.65
N ARG A 122 4.70 -0.76 -22.70
CA ARG A 122 3.81 -0.16 -23.68
C ARG A 122 3.66 1.37 -23.52
N LEU A 123 3.75 1.88 -22.30
CA LEU A 123 3.60 3.32 -22.02
C LEU A 123 4.89 4.09 -22.26
N ASP A 124 6.00 3.62 -21.68
CA ASP A 124 7.31 4.25 -21.82
C ASP A 124 8.41 3.18 -21.70
N PRO A 125 8.90 2.65 -22.83
CA PRO A 125 10.01 1.69 -22.87
C PRO A 125 11.33 2.22 -22.33
N ARG A 126 11.53 3.55 -22.31
CA ARG A 126 12.80 4.19 -21.94
C ARG A 126 12.80 4.69 -20.50
N ASN A 127 11.76 4.39 -19.72
CA ASN A 127 11.66 4.79 -18.34
C ASN A 127 12.78 4.18 -17.48
N PRO A 128 13.59 4.98 -16.76
CA PRO A 128 14.66 4.49 -15.91
C PRO A 128 14.23 3.43 -14.89
N ARG A 129 13.08 3.63 -14.22
CA ARG A 129 12.59 2.71 -13.18
C ARG A 129 12.14 1.39 -13.75
N LEU A 130 11.63 1.38 -14.99
CA LEU A 130 11.25 0.15 -15.68
C LEU A 130 12.47 -0.77 -15.84
N HIS A 131 13.63 -0.22 -16.18
CA HIS A 131 14.88 -0.99 -16.31
C HIS A 131 15.22 -1.75 -15.02
N SER A 132 15.21 -1.07 -13.86
CA SER A 132 15.44 -1.74 -12.57
C SER A 132 14.41 -2.81 -12.24
N CYS A 133 13.15 -2.63 -12.68
CA CYS A 133 12.12 -3.66 -12.53
C CYS A 133 12.40 -4.87 -13.44
N MET A 134 12.85 -4.63 -14.68
CA MET A 134 13.21 -5.66 -15.65
C MET A 134 14.39 -6.52 -15.17
N ILE A 135 15.45 -5.90 -14.65
CA ILE A 135 16.61 -6.61 -14.09
C ILE A 135 16.21 -7.51 -12.91
N ARG A 136 15.46 -6.96 -11.94
CA ARG A 136 14.96 -7.74 -10.80
C ARG A 136 14.04 -8.88 -11.23
N PHE A 137 13.19 -8.66 -12.23
CA PHE A 137 12.33 -9.71 -12.77
C PHE A 137 13.13 -10.82 -13.45
N HIS A 138 14.18 -10.46 -14.18
CA HIS A 138 15.09 -11.42 -14.78
C HIS A 138 15.69 -12.36 -13.71
N GLU A 139 16.18 -11.82 -12.59
CA GLU A 139 16.68 -12.65 -11.49
C GLU A 139 15.61 -13.52 -10.84
N VAL A 140 14.39 -13.01 -10.67
CA VAL A 140 13.25 -13.82 -10.18
C VAL A 140 12.99 -14.99 -11.12
N CYS A 141 13.06 -14.78 -12.44
CA CYS A 141 12.94 -15.85 -13.42
C CYS A 141 14.08 -16.85 -13.27
N THR A 142 15.34 -16.40 -13.28
CA THR A 142 16.49 -17.31 -13.17
C THR A 142 16.46 -18.14 -11.88
N LYS A 143 16.12 -17.54 -10.74
CA LYS A 143 16.14 -18.21 -9.43
C LYS A 143 14.97 -19.18 -9.22
N ASN A 144 13.78 -18.83 -9.70
CA ASN A 144 12.55 -19.56 -9.33
C ASN A 144 11.96 -20.43 -10.44
N LYS A 145 12.49 -20.37 -11.66
CA LYS A 145 11.96 -21.08 -12.83
C LYS A 145 11.73 -22.57 -12.60
N GLY A 146 12.59 -23.24 -11.85
CA GLY A 146 12.48 -24.68 -11.56
C GLY A 146 11.27 -25.06 -10.70
N GLY A 147 10.67 -24.10 -9.97
CA GLY A 147 9.51 -24.35 -9.11
C GLY A 147 8.17 -23.97 -9.72
N TRP A 148 8.13 -23.55 -10.99
CA TRP A 148 6.90 -23.10 -11.65
C TRP A 148 6.28 -24.20 -12.50
N ASP A 149 4.96 -24.11 -12.68
CA ASP A 149 4.24 -24.95 -13.64
C ASP A 149 4.80 -24.73 -15.07
N PRO A 150 4.95 -25.78 -15.89
CA PRO A 150 5.46 -25.67 -17.26
C PRO A 150 4.74 -24.63 -18.12
N SER A 151 3.43 -24.45 -17.91
CA SER A 151 2.63 -23.44 -18.61
C SER A 151 3.06 -22.02 -18.25
N VAL A 152 3.35 -21.78 -16.97
CA VAL A 152 3.86 -20.49 -16.49
C VAL A 152 5.23 -20.22 -17.08
N VAL A 153 6.13 -21.22 -17.07
CA VAL A 153 7.46 -21.10 -17.67
C VAL A 153 7.36 -20.72 -19.14
N LYS A 154 6.53 -21.45 -19.92
CA LYS A 154 6.32 -21.18 -21.34
C LYS A 154 5.83 -19.77 -21.62
N VAL A 155 4.88 -19.27 -20.83
CA VAL A 155 4.37 -17.91 -20.97
C VAL A 155 5.45 -16.88 -20.65
N VAL A 156 6.13 -17.04 -19.52
CA VAL A 156 7.18 -16.10 -19.10
C VAL A 156 8.31 -16.06 -20.13
N GLU A 157 8.83 -17.19 -20.59
CA GLU A 157 9.87 -17.25 -21.61
C GLU A 157 9.44 -16.60 -22.94
N LYS A 158 8.22 -16.88 -23.41
CA LYS A 158 7.72 -16.30 -24.66
C LYS A 158 7.66 -14.78 -24.58
N GLU A 159 7.04 -14.27 -23.52
CA GLU A 159 6.76 -12.85 -23.37
C GLU A 159 8.00 -12.04 -22.95
N THR A 160 9.01 -12.67 -22.35
CA THR A 160 10.25 -11.99 -21.93
C THR A 160 11.29 -11.85 -23.02
N LYS A 161 11.17 -12.58 -24.13
CA LYS A 161 12.09 -12.46 -25.27
C LYS A 161 12.17 -11.04 -25.83
N GLU A 162 11.03 -10.34 -25.88
CA GLU A 162 10.95 -8.96 -26.36
C GLU A 162 11.77 -8.00 -25.48
N PHE A 163 11.73 -8.23 -24.16
CA PHE A 163 12.40 -7.41 -23.15
C PHE A 163 13.90 -7.68 -23.07
N PHE A 164 14.28 -8.95 -22.98
CA PHE A 164 15.65 -9.34 -22.64
C PHE A 164 16.51 -9.64 -23.86
N ARG A 165 15.90 -9.93 -25.02
CA ARG A 165 16.61 -10.28 -26.26
C ARG A 165 17.69 -11.36 -26.06
N ASN A 166 17.41 -12.34 -25.20
CA ASN A 166 18.30 -13.44 -24.79
C ASN A 166 19.62 -13.00 -24.12
N ARG A 167 19.68 -11.77 -23.59
CA ARG A 167 20.83 -11.29 -22.81
C ARG A 167 20.61 -11.53 -21.33
N ASP A 168 21.71 -11.75 -20.62
CA ASP A 168 21.70 -11.84 -19.16
C ASP A 168 21.54 -10.45 -18.52
N ALA A 169 21.21 -10.44 -17.23
CA ALA A 169 20.98 -9.22 -16.46
C ALA A 169 22.20 -8.27 -16.42
N LYS A 170 23.43 -8.80 -16.37
CA LYS A 170 24.64 -7.96 -16.32
C LYS A 170 24.85 -7.26 -17.66
N THR A 171 24.73 -8.01 -18.76
CA THR A 171 24.83 -7.44 -20.12
C THR A 171 23.75 -6.40 -20.37
N LEU A 172 22.49 -6.69 -20.02
CA LEU A 172 21.39 -5.73 -20.15
C LEU A 172 21.65 -4.43 -19.37
N ASN A 173 22.17 -4.54 -18.14
CA ASN A 173 22.43 -3.37 -17.32
C ASN A 173 23.61 -2.54 -17.86
N LYS A 174 24.65 -3.20 -18.36
CA LYS A 174 25.80 -2.53 -18.99
C LYS A 174 25.38 -1.74 -20.22
N GLU A 175 24.65 -2.36 -21.15
CA GLU A 175 24.16 -1.68 -22.36
C GLU A 175 23.26 -0.48 -22.01
N PHE A 176 22.39 -0.62 -21.00
CA PHE A 176 21.53 0.47 -20.54
C PHE A 176 22.36 1.66 -20.01
N LEU A 177 23.40 1.41 -19.21
CA LEU A 177 24.29 2.45 -18.71
C LEU A 177 25.09 3.14 -19.81
N GLU A 178 25.50 2.41 -20.85
CA GLU A 178 26.17 2.97 -22.02
C GLU A 178 25.22 3.85 -22.85
N GLU A 179 24.01 3.37 -23.12
CA GLU A 179 23.00 4.10 -23.89
C GLU A 179 22.49 5.36 -23.16
N ARG A 180 22.41 5.31 -21.83
CA ARG A 180 21.80 6.35 -20.99
C ARG A 180 22.83 7.11 -20.14
N CYS A 181 24.10 7.07 -20.52
CA CYS A 181 25.23 7.60 -19.74
C CYS A 181 25.17 9.11 -19.43
N ASN A 182 24.34 9.88 -20.15
CA ASN A 182 24.16 11.32 -19.97
C ASN A 182 22.88 11.71 -19.19
N CYS A 183 22.20 10.74 -18.60
CA CYS A 183 21.02 10.93 -17.77
C CYS A 183 21.28 10.39 -16.35
N LEU A 184 21.29 11.28 -15.36
CA LEU A 184 21.52 10.96 -13.96
C LEU A 184 20.42 10.05 -13.41
N GLU A 185 19.16 10.28 -13.76
CA GLU A 185 18.05 9.42 -13.32
C GLU A 185 18.21 7.99 -13.84
N ALA A 186 18.59 7.83 -15.12
CA ALA A 186 18.88 6.52 -15.69
C ALA A 186 20.14 5.90 -15.06
N THR A 187 21.20 6.69 -14.87
CA THR A 187 22.44 6.20 -14.27
C THR A 187 22.21 5.74 -12.83
N LEU A 188 21.34 6.40 -12.07
CA LEU A 188 20.96 5.97 -10.73
C LEU A 188 20.35 4.57 -10.72
N GLU A 189 19.38 4.31 -11.59
CA GLU A 189 18.72 3.01 -11.72
C GLU A 189 19.70 1.92 -12.18
N GLY A 190 20.51 2.21 -13.21
CA GLY A 190 21.52 1.28 -13.72
C GLY A 190 22.65 0.99 -12.73
N ALA A 191 23.16 1.99 -12.03
CA ALA A 191 24.19 1.81 -11.00
C ALA A 191 23.65 1.04 -9.79
N SER A 192 22.40 1.29 -9.38
CA SER A 192 21.75 0.52 -8.32
C SER A 192 21.66 -0.97 -8.71
N MET A 193 21.30 -1.26 -9.97
CA MET A 193 21.28 -2.63 -10.48
C MET A 193 22.68 -3.23 -10.66
N MET A 194 23.69 -2.41 -10.94
CA MET A 194 25.09 -2.85 -11.01
C MET A 194 25.53 -3.44 -9.66
N PHE A 195 25.31 -2.69 -8.57
CA PHE A 195 25.58 -3.17 -7.21
C PHE A 195 24.64 -4.31 -6.77
N HIS A 196 23.41 -4.33 -7.26
CA HIS A 196 22.47 -5.42 -6.97
C HIS A 196 22.99 -6.76 -7.51
N LEU A 197 23.42 -6.77 -8.78
CA LEU A 197 23.92 -7.95 -9.49
C LEU A 197 25.35 -8.34 -9.09
N ASP A 198 26.14 -7.38 -8.63
CA ASP A 198 27.53 -7.59 -8.26
C ASP A 198 27.95 -6.69 -7.09
N LYS A 199 28.15 -7.29 -5.91
CA LYS A 199 28.47 -6.54 -4.70
C LYS A 199 29.86 -5.91 -4.73
N GLU A 200 30.78 -6.45 -5.54
CA GLU A 200 32.14 -5.91 -5.67
C GLU A 200 32.15 -4.59 -6.46
N SER A 201 31.09 -4.31 -7.22
CA SER A 201 30.94 -3.08 -8.02
C SER A 201 30.54 -1.84 -7.22
N GLN A 202 30.41 -1.95 -5.88
CA GLN A 202 29.88 -0.89 -5.00
C GLN A 202 30.51 0.48 -5.25
N ASN A 203 31.84 0.57 -5.18
CA ASN A 203 32.56 1.83 -5.34
C ASN A 203 32.35 2.43 -6.73
N ALA A 204 32.39 1.60 -7.79
CA ALA A 204 32.14 2.06 -9.15
C ALA A 204 30.70 2.58 -9.31
N ALA A 205 29.72 1.88 -8.74
CA ALA A 205 28.32 2.25 -8.80
C ALA A 205 28.03 3.57 -8.06
N ILE A 206 28.61 3.77 -6.87
CA ILE A 206 28.48 5.02 -6.11
C ILE A 206 29.13 6.16 -6.89
N ASN A 207 30.38 5.99 -7.35
CA ASN A 207 31.10 7.03 -8.09
C ASN A 207 30.36 7.46 -9.36
N LEU A 208 29.66 6.54 -10.04
CA LEU A 208 28.83 6.88 -11.19
C LEU A 208 27.74 7.91 -10.84
N VAL A 209 27.09 7.79 -9.69
CA VAL A 209 25.93 8.64 -9.34
C VAL A 209 26.31 9.87 -8.52
N THR A 210 27.46 9.87 -7.86
CA THR A 210 27.92 10.98 -7.00
C THR A 210 28.81 11.98 -7.73
N SER A 211 29.50 11.59 -8.80
CA SER A 211 30.35 12.51 -9.57
C SER A 211 29.52 13.43 -10.47
N LEU A 212 29.25 14.66 -10.01
CA LEU A 212 28.39 15.64 -10.69
C LEU A 212 29.14 16.63 -11.61
N ASP A 213 30.47 16.72 -11.50
CA ASP A 213 31.23 17.88 -12.00
C ASP A 213 31.67 17.81 -13.47
N ASN A 214 31.44 16.69 -14.15
CA ASN A 214 32.02 16.46 -15.48
C ASN A 214 31.16 16.92 -16.66
N ASN A 215 30.14 17.77 -16.45
CA ASN A 215 29.10 18.07 -17.45
C ASN A 215 28.51 16.79 -18.12
N LYS A 216 28.62 15.66 -17.43
CA LYS A 216 28.26 14.34 -17.95
C LYS A 216 26.75 14.22 -18.10
N TYR A 217 26.01 14.80 -17.16
CA TYR A 217 24.56 14.65 -17.07
C TYR A 217 23.83 15.92 -17.48
N ASN A 218 22.80 15.74 -18.31
CA ASN A 218 21.95 16.83 -18.80
C ASN A 218 20.84 17.21 -17.82
N ASP A 219 20.57 16.36 -16.84
CA ASP A 219 19.42 16.42 -15.92
C ASP A 219 19.87 16.54 -14.45
N ILE A 220 20.97 17.25 -14.20
CA ILE A 220 21.39 17.62 -12.84
C ILE A 220 20.45 18.71 -12.32
N ASN A 221 19.44 18.29 -11.56
CA ASN A 221 18.46 19.16 -10.93
C ASN A 221 18.18 18.70 -9.50
N LEU A 222 17.52 19.56 -8.71
CA LEU A 222 17.24 19.31 -7.30
C LEU A 222 16.52 17.97 -7.07
N LYS A 223 15.55 17.62 -7.91
CA LYS A 223 14.78 16.38 -7.81
C LYS A 223 15.69 15.16 -7.98
N ASN A 224 16.50 15.13 -9.04
CA ASN A 224 17.35 13.99 -9.34
C ASN A 224 18.48 13.83 -8.30
N CYS A 225 19.10 14.92 -7.86
CA CYS A 225 20.08 14.88 -6.78
C CYS A 225 19.46 14.41 -5.45
N THR A 226 18.22 14.83 -5.16
CA THR A 226 17.49 14.34 -3.99
C THR A 226 17.22 12.84 -4.10
N ASN A 227 16.86 12.34 -5.28
CA ASN A 227 16.63 10.91 -5.50
C ASN A 227 17.91 10.09 -5.28
N VAL A 228 19.07 10.58 -5.76
CA VAL A 228 20.38 9.94 -5.51
C VAL A 228 20.65 9.87 -4.00
N LEU A 229 20.51 11.00 -3.29
CA LEU A 229 20.71 11.04 -1.84
C LEU A 229 19.77 10.08 -1.09
N GLN A 230 18.49 10.02 -1.48
CA GLN A 230 17.54 9.08 -0.90
C GLN A 230 17.92 7.63 -1.18
N ALA A 231 18.43 7.31 -2.37
CA ALA A 231 18.85 5.96 -2.71
C ALA A 231 20.07 5.54 -1.88
N LEU A 232 21.07 6.42 -1.73
CA LEU A 232 22.23 6.19 -0.86
C LEU A 232 21.79 5.93 0.59
N ARG A 233 20.96 6.80 1.16
CA ARG A 233 20.44 6.67 2.54
C ARG A 233 19.58 5.42 2.77
N LYS A 234 18.83 4.98 1.74
CA LYS A 234 18.02 3.75 1.81
C LYS A 234 18.84 2.48 1.64
N GLY A 235 20.17 2.59 1.47
CA GLY A 235 21.06 1.44 1.32
C GLY A 235 21.00 0.79 -0.07
N ALA A 236 20.56 1.51 -1.11
CA ALA A 236 20.55 0.98 -2.49
C ALA A 236 21.94 0.53 -2.95
N PHE A 237 23.00 1.10 -2.36
CA PHE A 237 24.40 0.79 -2.61
C PHE A 237 25.11 0.18 -1.39
N GLY A 238 24.39 -0.32 -0.38
CA GLY A 238 24.98 -0.74 0.89
C GLY A 238 25.41 0.43 1.79
N SER A 239 26.28 0.18 2.77
CA SER A 239 26.80 1.24 3.65
C SER A 239 27.77 2.14 2.88
N CYS A 240 27.54 3.46 2.96
CA CYS A 240 28.27 4.47 2.22
C CYS A 240 28.21 5.86 2.90
N ASP A 241 28.30 5.89 4.23
CA ASP A 241 28.09 7.12 5.02
C ASP A 241 29.06 8.25 4.63
N ALA A 242 30.33 7.94 4.37
CA ALA A 242 31.32 8.91 3.92
C ALA A 242 30.94 9.52 2.56
N GLN A 243 30.51 8.69 1.60
CA GLN A 243 30.09 9.16 0.28
C GLN A 243 28.76 9.93 0.33
N ILE A 244 27.88 9.61 1.28
CA ILE A 244 26.67 10.39 1.53
C ILE A 244 27.04 11.80 1.99
N GLU A 245 27.97 11.93 2.95
CA GLU A 245 28.42 13.24 3.45
C GLU A 245 29.07 14.08 2.35
N GLU A 246 29.98 13.49 1.58
CA GLU A 246 30.62 14.13 0.43
C GLU A 246 29.58 14.59 -0.60
N TYR A 247 28.64 13.71 -0.96
CA TYR A 247 27.59 14.03 -1.93
C TYR A 247 26.65 15.15 -1.44
N VAL A 248 26.32 15.17 -0.15
CA VAL A 248 25.54 16.24 0.47
C VAL A 248 26.28 17.57 0.37
N ASN A 249 27.58 17.60 0.69
CA ASN A 249 28.41 18.79 0.60
C ASN A 249 28.46 19.35 -0.83
N GLU A 250 28.65 18.50 -1.85
CA GLU A 250 28.63 18.94 -3.25
C GLU A 250 27.24 19.44 -3.68
N CYS A 251 26.17 18.73 -3.30
CA CYS A 251 24.81 19.17 -3.60
C CYS A 251 24.45 20.47 -2.88
N GLN A 252 24.99 20.73 -1.69
CA GLN A 252 24.78 21.99 -0.97
C GLN A 252 25.40 23.18 -1.70
N LYS A 253 26.60 23.03 -2.26
CA LYS A 253 27.23 24.07 -3.09
C LYS A 253 26.36 24.41 -4.30
N ARG A 254 25.76 23.38 -4.93
CA ARG A 254 24.91 23.54 -6.12
C ARG A 254 23.49 24.02 -5.81
N PHE A 255 22.93 23.65 -4.67
CA PHE A 255 21.58 24.00 -4.23
C PHE A 255 21.58 24.61 -2.82
N PRO A 256 22.10 25.85 -2.62
CA PRO A 256 22.33 26.42 -1.28
C PRO A 256 21.07 26.56 -0.40
N TYR A 257 19.91 26.68 -1.03
CA TYR A 257 18.63 26.88 -0.35
C TYR A 257 17.89 25.57 -0.05
N ALA A 258 18.33 24.43 -0.60
CA ALA A 258 17.63 23.16 -0.44
C ALA A 258 17.86 22.56 0.95
N ALA A 259 16.80 22.48 1.76
CA ALA A 259 16.86 21.93 3.12
C ALA A 259 17.35 20.47 3.15
N THR A 260 17.10 19.69 2.10
CA THR A 260 17.53 18.29 1.97
C THR A 260 19.05 18.11 2.07
N PHE A 261 19.82 19.12 1.65
CA PHE A 261 21.30 19.10 1.66
C PHE A 261 21.90 19.97 2.76
N LYS A 262 21.10 20.51 3.68
CA LYS A 262 21.65 21.24 4.83
C LYS A 262 22.12 20.24 5.88
N PRO A 263 23.21 20.54 6.60
CA PRO A 263 23.54 19.80 7.81
C PRO A 263 22.36 19.90 8.80
N PRO A 264 22.12 18.87 9.62
CA PRO A 264 21.10 18.94 10.66
C PRO A 264 21.39 20.17 11.52
N VAL A 265 20.38 21.02 11.71
CA VAL A 265 20.50 22.17 12.60
C VAL A 265 20.74 21.61 13.98
N VAL A 266 21.97 21.76 14.48
CA VAL A 266 22.27 21.53 15.88
C VAL A 266 21.55 22.67 16.60
N GLU A 267 20.39 22.38 17.18
CA GLU A 267 19.79 23.28 18.15
C GLU A 267 20.76 23.37 19.32
N SER A 268 21.66 24.36 19.28
CA SER A 268 22.33 24.83 20.47
C SER A 268 21.22 25.34 21.39
N THR A 269 20.88 24.53 22.39
CA THR A 269 20.04 24.87 23.52
C THR A 269 20.62 26.10 24.21
N THR A 270 20.32 27.27 23.65
CA THR A 270 20.61 28.55 24.26
C THR A 270 19.39 28.81 25.12
N GLN A 271 19.52 28.55 26.41
CA GLN A 271 18.55 28.97 27.42
C GLN A 271 18.16 30.44 27.14
N PRO A 272 16.88 30.82 27.19
CA PRO A 272 16.54 32.22 27.11
C PRO A 272 16.99 32.89 28.42
N ALA A 273 18.08 33.65 28.34
CA ALA A 273 18.40 34.65 29.34
C ALA A 273 17.25 35.66 29.34
N ALA A 274 16.57 35.78 30.48
CA ALA A 274 15.63 36.85 30.76
C ALA A 274 16.35 38.21 30.79
N LEU A 275 15.52 39.26 30.75
CA LEU A 275 15.79 40.72 30.81
C LEU A 275 15.86 41.36 29.40
N ASP A 276 15.06 42.35 29.02
CA ASP A 276 14.45 43.39 29.85
C ASP A 276 13.16 43.97 29.26
N SER A 277 12.36 44.49 30.19
CA SER A 277 11.18 45.35 30.05
C SER A 277 11.19 46.31 28.85
N ASN A 278 10.11 46.27 28.06
CA ASN A 278 9.58 47.44 27.38
C ASN A 278 8.06 47.54 27.64
N HIS A 279 7.70 48.06 28.81
CA HIS A 279 6.38 48.57 29.08
C HIS A 279 6.19 49.89 28.31
N MET A 280 5.36 49.88 27.27
CA MET A 280 4.83 51.10 26.66
C MET A 280 3.75 51.67 27.58
N SER A 281 3.99 52.85 28.12
CA SER A 281 3.02 53.71 28.79
C SER A 281 2.13 54.37 27.73
N LEU A 282 0.82 54.12 27.81
CA LEU A 282 -0.19 54.88 27.07
C LEU A 282 -0.48 56.16 27.85
N ASP A 283 0.02 57.29 27.35
CA ASP A 283 -0.42 58.61 27.76
C ASP A 283 -1.86 58.84 27.27
N GLU A 284 -2.83 58.72 28.18
CA GLU A 284 -4.14 59.33 28.00
C GLU A 284 -4.04 60.82 28.36
N ASN A 285 -4.05 61.68 27.35
CA ASN A 285 -4.58 63.03 27.53
C ASN A 285 -5.21 63.55 26.24
N SER A 286 -6.54 63.56 26.22
CA SER A 286 -7.33 64.36 25.28
C SER A 286 -8.54 64.87 26.07
N ASN A 287 -8.40 66.10 26.52
CA ASN A 287 -9.41 66.87 27.21
C ASN A 287 -10.40 67.49 26.20
N SER A 288 -11.61 67.81 26.68
CA SER A 288 -12.58 68.77 26.12
C SER A 288 -13.65 68.26 25.14
N ASN A 289 -14.81 67.84 25.67
CA ASN A 289 -16.00 68.70 25.80
C ASN A 289 -17.10 68.03 26.66
#